data_AF-A0A4Z0BYI4-F1
#
_entry.id   AF-A0A4Z0BYI4-F1
#
_cell.length_a   1.000
_cell.length_b   1.000
_cell.length_c   1.000
_cell.angle_alpha   90.00
_cell.angle_beta   90.00
_cell.angle_gamma   90.00
#
_symmetry.space_group_name_H-M   'P 1'
#
loop_
_entity.id
_entity.type
_entity.pdbx_description
1 polymer ?
#
loop_
_entity_poly.entity_id
_entity_poly.type
_entity_poly.pdbx_seq_one_letter_code
_entity_poly.pdbx_strand_id
1 'polypeptide(L)'
;MQKRWDGRGSRMVVAVAAALLVAACGGGSTASAPEAAAAPNTEASPPAALPGASTGTGSGTGSGSAVQPLAQPAPTLGGCELFPSDAIFNTRIDDPVRFPVHPRSAAWIASVGASTPFRADWWRGEDPNDLGNYFGMPVNLVDGTSATTDWPTVQFDFTPSGVSTEKGWPHESDCAVAQGGGFELVRGCSTVAPEARRFPFPKSNPKHGGGNCNDPNTCGDHHLLVLEQNACRLWEAYFPYQLSGQWYALATAGWNLNSLSMRPDRWTAAGAAALPITPFLAKVEEASTGEIRHALRVTFRDAVLSREYVWPASHGAGGDTPGGIPWGAVLRLRADFVIPSTWSTHAKAIATAAKQYGLYVHDIGEDFYVPGEPGAGWDSRLFGELSSIPLSQMEFVDLGAITRDPRFSADSMAARWR
;
A
#
# COMPACT_ATOMS: atom_id res chain seq x y z
N MET A 1 -2.21 -17.64 11.08
CA MET A 1 -2.90 -17.08 12.28
C MET A 1 -2.96 -15.58 12.08
N GLN A 2 -4.14 -14.99 12.29
CA GLN A 2 -4.60 -13.67 11.85
C GLN A 2 -3.76 -12.48 12.35
N LYS A 3 -3.53 -11.47 11.49
CA LYS A 3 -3.41 -10.06 11.92
C LYS A 3 -4.70 -9.75 12.69
N ARG A 4 -4.65 -9.70 14.02
CA ARG A 4 -5.79 -9.30 14.85
C ARG A 4 -5.78 -7.79 14.97
N TRP A 5 -6.74 -7.15 14.31
CA TRP A 5 -7.14 -5.79 14.64
C TRP A 5 -8.04 -5.86 15.86
N ASP A 6 -7.48 -5.64 17.05
CA ASP A 6 -8.26 -5.47 18.27
C ASP A 6 -8.79 -4.02 18.27
N GLY A 7 -10.04 -3.83 17.80
CA GLY A 7 -10.74 -2.54 17.78
C GLY A 7 -11.06 -1.95 19.16
N ARG A 8 -10.06 -1.84 20.04
CA ARG A 8 -10.14 -1.29 21.41
C ARG A 8 -9.43 0.05 21.52
N GLY A 9 -9.71 0.97 20.60
CA GLY A 9 -9.61 2.40 20.87
C GLY A 9 -10.91 2.88 21.54
N SER A 10 -10.84 3.23 22.82
CA SER A 10 -11.89 3.91 23.60
C SER A 10 -13.23 3.18 23.79
N ARG A 11 -13.28 2.24 24.75
CA ARG A 11 -14.52 1.97 25.51
C ARG A 11 -14.23 1.94 27.01
N MET A 12 -14.84 2.87 27.74
CA MET A 12 -14.93 2.85 29.20
C MET A 12 -15.39 1.47 29.69
N VAL A 13 -14.67 0.94 30.68
CA VAL A 13 -14.90 -0.35 31.32
C VAL A 13 -16.22 -0.34 32.08
N VAL A 14 -17.13 -1.26 31.76
CA VAL A 14 -18.05 -1.87 32.73
C VAL A 14 -17.86 -3.37 32.63
N ALA A 15 -17.26 -3.94 33.67
CA ALA A 15 -16.89 -5.34 33.75
C ALA A 15 -18.11 -6.22 34.07
N VAL A 16 -18.35 -7.25 33.26
CA VAL A 16 -19.07 -8.47 33.68
C VAL A 16 -18.30 -9.66 33.13
N ALA A 17 -17.80 -10.49 34.05
CA ALA A 17 -17.02 -11.68 33.77
C ALA A 17 -17.92 -12.86 33.36
N ALA A 18 -17.54 -13.58 32.31
CA ALA A 18 -18.03 -14.93 32.03
C ALA A 18 -16.88 -15.76 31.45
N ALA A 19 -16.48 -16.78 32.19
CA ALA A 19 -15.47 -17.76 31.84
C ALA A 19 -16.04 -18.83 30.91
N LEU A 20 -15.29 -19.23 29.87
CA LEU A 20 -15.57 -20.44 29.10
C LEU A 20 -14.27 -21.15 28.74
N LEU A 21 -14.18 -22.41 29.19
CA LEU A 21 -13.13 -23.37 28.90
C LEU A 21 -13.16 -23.81 27.43
N VAL A 22 -11.98 -24.02 26.83
CA VAL A 22 -11.84 -24.84 25.61
C VAL A 22 -10.80 -25.92 25.87
N ALA A 23 -11.23 -27.17 25.68
CA ALA A 23 -10.45 -28.38 25.80
C ALA A 23 -9.57 -28.61 24.56
N ALA A 24 -8.38 -29.16 24.79
CA ALA A 24 -7.40 -29.54 23.79
C ALA A 24 -7.47 -31.05 23.49
N CYS A 25 -7.31 -31.41 22.21
CA CYS A 25 -6.82 -32.69 21.68
C CYS A 25 -6.05 -32.32 20.39
N GLY A 26 -4.85 -32.76 20.03
CA GLY A 26 -3.95 -33.78 20.58
C GLY A 26 -3.57 -34.81 19.49
N GLY A 27 -2.37 -34.67 18.89
CA GLY A 27 -1.58 -35.72 18.19
C GLY A 27 -1.90 -35.98 16.71
N GLY A 28 -0.95 -36.34 15.81
CA GLY A 28 0.48 -36.63 15.90
C GLY A 28 1.00 -37.32 14.61
N SER A 29 2.18 -36.88 14.16
CA SER A 29 3.31 -37.52 13.42
C SER A 29 3.15 -38.67 12.40
N THR A 30 3.91 -38.58 11.29
CA THR A 30 5.05 -39.45 10.80
C THR A 30 5.27 -39.26 9.27
N ALA A 31 6.44 -38.83 8.77
CA ALA A 31 7.68 -39.55 8.39
C ALA A 31 7.90 -39.73 6.85
N SER A 32 8.83 -38.91 6.31
CA SER A 32 9.92 -39.10 5.33
C SER A 32 9.93 -40.09 4.13
N ALA A 33 10.09 -39.50 2.92
CA ALA A 33 11.10 -39.72 1.83
C ALA A 33 11.05 -41.00 0.94
N PRO A 34 11.78 -41.11 -0.23
CA PRO A 34 12.68 -40.16 -0.92
C PRO A 34 12.63 -40.11 -2.49
N GLU A 35 13.40 -39.16 -3.06
CA GLU A 35 14.25 -39.19 -4.29
C GLU A 35 13.73 -39.50 -5.71
N ALA A 36 14.00 -38.56 -6.66
CA ALA A 36 14.46 -38.87 -8.03
C ALA A 36 15.18 -37.66 -8.65
N ALA A 37 16.34 -37.93 -9.25
CA ALA A 37 17.27 -36.97 -9.85
C ALA A 37 17.32 -37.04 -11.39
N ALA A 38 18.02 -36.04 -11.96
CA ALA A 38 18.65 -35.97 -13.30
C ALA A 38 17.73 -35.61 -14.50
N ALA A 39 18.15 -34.85 -15.53
CA ALA A 39 19.28 -33.96 -15.82
C ALA A 39 18.95 -33.18 -17.14
N PRO A 40 19.89 -32.57 -17.91
CA PRO A 40 19.81 -31.20 -18.40
C PRO A 40 19.39 -31.07 -19.88
N ASN A 41 19.13 -29.85 -20.36
CA ASN A 41 19.24 -29.56 -21.79
C ASN A 41 19.83 -28.16 -22.04
N THR A 42 20.78 -28.17 -22.97
CA THR A 42 21.62 -27.09 -23.48
C THR A 42 21.01 -26.40 -24.69
N GLU A 43 21.62 -25.27 -25.08
CA GLU A 43 21.57 -24.59 -26.40
C GLU A 43 20.31 -23.76 -26.71
N ALA A 44 20.34 -22.58 -27.35
CA ALA A 44 21.41 -21.78 -27.97
C ALA A 44 20.90 -20.33 -28.18
N SER A 45 21.82 -19.36 -28.18
CA SER A 45 21.61 -18.02 -28.79
C SER A 45 21.71 -18.13 -30.33
N PRO A 46 21.14 -17.17 -31.10
CA PRO A 46 22.01 -16.20 -31.81
C PRO A 46 21.30 -14.82 -32.03
N PRO A 47 21.75 -13.90 -32.92
CA PRO A 47 22.70 -12.84 -32.59
C PRO A 47 22.18 -11.41 -32.91
N ALA A 48 22.98 -10.41 -32.55
CA ALA A 48 22.81 -9.00 -32.92
C ALA A 48 23.41 -8.68 -34.30
N ALA A 49 22.81 -7.74 -35.04
CA ALA A 49 23.48 -6.87 -36.02
C ALA A 49 22.67 -5.58 -36.30
N LEU A 50 23.39 -4.44 -36.34
CA LEU A 50 22.97 -3.06 -36.66
C LEU A 50 23.10 -2.77 -38.19
N PRO A 51 23.14 -1.51 -38.67
CA PRO A 51 22.06 -0.53 -38.85
C PRO A 51 21.88 -0.12 -40.34
N GLY A 52 20.76 0.51 -40.70
CA GLY A 52 20.54 1.05 -42.05
C GLY A 52 19.81 2.38 -42.03
N ALA A 53 20.49 3.45 -42.42
CA ALA A 53 19.90 4.76 -42.67
C ALA A 53 19.32 4.83 -44.09
N SER A 54 18.16 5.47 -44.25
CA SER A 54 17.81 6.14 -45.51
C SER A 54 16.82 7.29 -45.28
N THR A 55 17.17 8.44 -45.83
CA THR A 55 16.38 9.66 -46.01
C THR A 55 15.31 9.48 -47.09
N GLY A 56 14.13 10.08 -46.91
CA GLY A 56 13.14 10.25 -47.99
C GLY A 56 11.93 11.08 -47.57
N THR A 57 11.83 12.29 -48.11
CA THR A 57 10.69 13.21 -48.06
C THR A 57 9.55 12.73 -48.96
N GLY A 58 8.30 12.89 -48.52
CA GLY A 58 7.13 12.62 -49.36
C GLY A 58 5.79 12.86 -48.64
N SER A 59 5.06 13.89 -49.08
CA SER A 59 3.74 14.32 -48.62
C SER A 59 2.62 13.32 -48.95
N GLY A 60 1.60 13.19 -48.08
CA GLY A 60 0.33 12.55 -48.46
C GLY A 60 -0.59 12.12 -47.31
N THR A 61 -1.65 12.89 -47.10
CA THR A 61 -3.03 12.48 -46.73
C THR A 61 -3.28 11.56 -45.52
N GLY A 62 -3.85 12.15 -44.47
CA GLY A 62 -5.09 11.68 -43.83
C GLY A 62 -5.14 10.25 -43.29
N SER A 63 -4.81 10.11 -42.01
CA SER A 63 -5.47 9.17 -41.10
C SER A 63 -5.41 9.80 -39.72
N GLY A 64 -6.58 10.00 -39.09
CA GLY A 64 -6.68 10.55 -37.75
C GLY A 64 -6.04 9.59 -36.75
N SER A 65 -4.74 9.76 -36.51
CA SER A 65 -4.11 9.25 -35.31
C SER A 65 -4.78 9.97 -34.15
N ALA A 66 -5.57 9.25 -33.37
CA ALA A 66 -5.91 9.67 -32.03
C ALA A 66 -4.57 9.97 -31.34
N VAL A 67 -4.30 11.26 -31.11
CA VAL A 67 -3.17 11.69 -30.30
C VAL A 67 -3.42 11.08 -28.94
N GLN A 68 -2.73 9.98 -28.62
CA GLN A 68 -2.72 9.48 -27.25
C GLN A 68 -2.26 10.64 -26.38
N PRO A 69 -3.01 11.02 -25.33
CA PRO A 69 -2.56 12.04 -24.41
C PRO A 69 -1.14 11.67 -23.97
N LEU A 70 -0.22 12.64 -24.05
CA LEU A 70 1.12 12.48 -23.49
C LEU A 70 0.98 11.91 -22.07
N ALA A 71 1.76 10.86 -21.79
CA ALA A 71 1.83 10.30 -20.45
C ALA A 71 2.10 11.42 -19.44
N GLN A 72 1.15 11.63 -18.50
CA GLN A 72 1.35 12.60 -17.43
C GLN A 72 2.57 12.21 -16.59
N PRO A 73 3.35 13.18 -16.10
CA PRO A 73 4.49 12.89 -15.23
C PRO A 73 3.99 12.21 -13.95
N ALA A 74 4.76 11.24 -13.47
CA ALA A 74 4.45 10.54 -12.23
C ALA A 74 4.41 11.54 -11.05
N PRO A 75 3.60 11.28 -10.00
CA PRO A 75 3.69 12.04 -8.77
C PRO A 75 5.10 11.93 -8.18
N THR A 76 5.55 12.97 -7.48
CA THR A 76 6.89 13.00 -6.89
C THR A 76 6.83 13.29 -5.39
N LEU A 77 7.73 12.68 -4.62
CA LEU A 77 7.91 12.95 -3.20
C LEU A 77 9.41 12.91 -2.85
N GLY A 78 9.91 13.92 -2.15
CA GLY A 78 11.33 13.99 -1.77
C GLY A 78 12.29 13.94 -2.97
N GLY A 79 11.88 14.49 -4.12
CA GLY A 79 12.67 14.46 -5.35
C GLY A 79 12.63 13.16 -6.15
N CYS A 80 11.89 12.14 -5.70
CA CYS A 80 11.72 10.86 -6.41
C CYS A 80 10.33 10.73 -7.01
N GLU A 81 10.22 10.14 -8.21
CA GLU A 81 8.93 9.67 -8.72
C GLU A 81 8.39 8.55 -7.81
N LEU A 82 7.10 8.60 -7.48
CA LEU A 82 6.40 7.53 -6.77
C LEU A 82 6.01 6.46 -7.79
N PHE A 83 7.03 5.69 -8.20
CA PHE A 83 7.00 4.70 -9.27
C PHE A 83 6.89 5.29 -10.68
N PRO A 84 7.35 4.55 -11.71
CA PRO A 84 7.19 4.97 -13.09
C PRO A 84 5.73 5.31 -13.44
N SER A 85 5.54 6.24 -14.36
CA SER A 85 4.20 6.75 -14.74
C SER A 85 3.24 5.68 -15.32
N ASP A 86 3.76 4.53 -15.75
CA ASP A 86 3.00 3.37 -16.23
C ASP A 86 2.65 2.35 -15.13
N ALA A 87 2.96 2.66 -13.87
CA ALA A 87 2.41 1.94 -12.73
C ALA A 87 0.88 2.04 -12.70
N ILE A 88 0.22 0.97 -12.27
CA ILE A 88 -1.25 0.86 -12.17
C ILE A 88 -1.89 1.97 -11.35
N PHE A 89 -1.32 2.33 -10.21
CA PHE A 89 -1.85 3.40 -9.37
C PHE A 89 -1.57 4.80 -9.94
N ASN A 90 -0.71 4.94 -10.95
CA ASN A 90 -0.53 6.18 -11.73
C ASN A 90 -1.35 6.16 -13.05
N THR A 91 -2.17 5.12 -13.26
CA THR A 91 -2.95 4.91 -14.48
C THR A 91 -4.41 5.29 -14.27
N ARG A 92 -4.95 6.09 -15.19
CA ARG A 92 -6.36 6.46 -15.19
C ARG A 92 -7.26 5.28 -15.53
N ILE A 93 -8.33 5.11 -14.77
CA ILE A 93 -9.35 4.09 -14.89
C ILE A 93 -10.76 4.66 -15.10
N ASP A 94 -10.90 5.95 -15.40
CA ASP A 94 -12.19 6.63 -15.57
C ASP A 94 -12.86 6.45 -16.93
N ASP A 95 -12.20 5.78 -17.88
CA ASP A 95 -12.85 5.36 -19.14
C ASP A 95 -13.74 4.13 -18.88
N PRO A 96 -15.08 4.27 -18.89
CA PRO A 96 -15.98 3.17 -18.57
C PRO A 96 -16.05 2.11 -19.68
N VAL A 97 -15.59 2.42 -20.89
CA VAL A 97 -15.52 1.44 -22.00
C VAL A 97 -14.32 0.53 -21.80
N ARG A 98 -13.16 1.12 -21.50
CA ARG A 98 -11.93 0.36 -21.22
C ARG A 98 -12.00 -0.35 -19.87
N PHE A 99 -12.60 0.28 -18.88
CA PHE A 99 -12.69 -0.21 -17.51
C PHE A 99 -14.16 -0.30 -17.09
N PRO A 100 -14.89 -1.36 -17.46
CA PRO A 100 -16.31 -1.47 -17.15
C PRO A 100 -16.54 -1.71 -15.65
N VAL A 101 -17.78 -1.50 -15.21
CA VAL A 101 -18.21 -1.83 -13.85
C VAL A 101 -18.06 -3.32 -13.60
N HIS A 102 -17.46 -3.68 -12.47
CA HIS A 102 -17.27 -5.06 -12.07
C HIS A 102 -18.64 -5.73 -11.79
N PRO A 103 -18.90 -6.96 -12.25
CA PRO A 103 -20.19 -7.63 -12.07
C PRO A 103 -20.66 -7.78 -10.61
N ARG A 104 -19.71 -7.82 -9.65
CA ARG A 104 -20.00 -7.91 -8.20
C ARG A 104 -20.18 -6.56 -7.52
N SER A 105 -20.00 -5.43 -8.23
CA SER A 105 -19.99 -4.08 -7.65
C SER A 105 -21.21 -3.81 -6.75
N ALA A 106 -22.43 -4.07 -7.25
CA ALA A 106 -23.65 -3.85 -6.48
C ALA A 106 -23.73 -4.73 -5.22
N ALA A 107 -23.29 -5.99 -5.30
CA ALA A 107 -23.31 -6.90 -4.16
C ALA A 107 -22.31 -6.46 -3.07
N TRP A 108 -21.12 -6.05 -3.47
CA TRP A 108 -20.08 -5.56 -2.56
C TRP A 108 -20.46 -4.22 -1.91
N ILE A 109 -21.05 -3.28 -2.65
CA ILE A 109 -21.57 -2.03 -2.09
C ILE A 109 -22.69 -2.32 -1.09
N ALA A 110 -23.58 -3.28 -1.40
CA ALA A 110 -24.67 -3.67 -0.50
C ALA A 110 -24.16 -4.36 0.78
N SER A 111 -23.10 -5.18 0.72
CA SER A 111 -22.55 -5.85 1.91
C SER A 111 -21.89 -4.88 2.89
N VAL A 112 -21.33 -3.78 2.39
CA VAL A 112 -20.78 -2.70 3.21
C VAL A 112 -21.91 -1.83 3.77
N GLY A 113 -22.80 -1.37 2.88
CA GLY A 113 -23.84 -0.39 3.17
C GLY A 113 -23.79 0.76 2.18
N ALA A 114 -24.84 0.89 1.36
CA ALA A 114 -24.89 1.88 0.26
C ALA A 114 -24.82 3.34 0.74
N SER A 115 -25.20 3.62 1.99
CA SER A 115 -25.13 4.94 2.62
C SER A 115 -23.85 5.17 3.41
N THR A 116 -22.92 4.21 3.45
CA THR A 116 -21.64 4.39 4.14
C THR A 116 -20.91 5.58 3.52
N PRO A 117 -20.58 6.61 4.29
CA PRO A 117 -19.96 7.82 3.76
C PRO A 117 -18.45 7.65 3.56
N PHE A 118 -17.88 8.35 2.59
CA PHE A 118 -16.42 8.47 2.45
C PHE A 118 -15.85 9.10 3.72
N ARG A 119 -14.82 8.48 4.29
CA ARG A 119 -14.13 8.99 5.48
C ARG A 119 -12.66 9.24 5.15
N ALA A 120 -12.23 10.47 5.38
CA ALA A 120 -10.82 10.78 5.40
C ALA A 120 -10.23 10.26 6.72
N ASP A 121 -9.28 9.34 6.59
CA ASP A 121 -8.58 8.63 7.66
C ASP A 121 -7.29 9.36 8.05
N TRP A 122 -7.38 10.68 8.16
CA TRP A 122 -6.29 11.58 8.55
C TRP A 122 -6.86 12.88 9.12
N TRP A 123 -6.03 13.66 9.81
CA TRP A 123 -6.46 14.93 10.40
C TRP A 123 -5.46 16.06 10.21
N ARG A 124 -5.78 17.22 10.79
CA ARG A 124 -4.99 18.45 10.71
C ARG A 124 -3.92 18.57 11.79
N GLY A 125 -3.97 17.74 12.82
CA GLY A 125 -3.01 17.79 13.92
C GLY A 125 -1.67 17.19 13.51
N GLU A 126 -0.58 17.89 13.86
CA GLU A 126 0.79 17.51 13.50
C GLU A 126 1.65 17.15 14.71
N ASP A 127 1.16 17.38 15.93
CA ASP A 127 1.88 17.03 17.15
C ASP A 127 1.70 15.53 17.46
N PRO A 128 2.73 14.69 17.31
CA PRO A 128 2.63 13.26 17.56
C PRO A 128 2.40 12.91 19.04
N ASN A 129 2.45 13.87 19.97
CA ASN A 129 2.08 13.65 21.37
C ASN A 129 0.59 13.87 21.65
N ASP A 130 -0.10 14.61 20.78
CA ASP A 130 -1.54 14.83 20.87
C ASP A 130 -2.28 13.71 20.12
N LEU A 131 -2.31 12.52 20.72
CA LEU A 131 -2.90 11.31 20.11
C LEU A 131 -4.40 11.47 19.77
N GLY A 132 -5.09 12.45 20.35
CA GLY A 132 -6.48 12.75 20.03
C GLY A 132 -6.66 13.53 18.72
N ASN A 133 -5.63 14.26 18.30
CA ASN A 133 -5.65 15.09 17.09
C ASN A 133 -4.63 14.66 16.02
N TYR A 134 -3.68 13.80 16.37
CA TYR A 134 -2.68 13.28 15.44
C TYR A 134 -3.17 12.01 14.75
N PHE A 135 -3.58 12.14 13.50
CA PHE A 135 -4.17 11.04 12.75
C PHE A 135 -3.77 11.03 11.28
N GLY A 136 -3.61 9.84 10.72
CA GLY A 136 -3.12 9.60 9.37
C GLY A 136 -1.76 8.87 9.36
N MET A 137 -1.16 8.81 8.18
CA MET A 137 0.07 8.07 7.93
C MET A 137 1.17 9.04 7.48
N PRO A 138 2.02 9.54 8.39
CA PRO A 138 3.11 10.44 8.04
C PRO A 138 4.16 9.72 7.21
N VAL A 139 4.75 10.41 6.23
CA VAL A 139 5.92 9.94 5.49
C VAL A 139 7.16 10.66 6.00
N ASN A 140 8.20 9.90 6.33
CA ASN A 140 9.47 10.44 6.77
C ASN A 140 10.42 10.52 5.57
N LEU A 141 10.98 11.70 5.33
CA LEU A 141 12.00 11.90 4.30
C LEU A 141 13.39 11.79 4.91
N VAL A 142 14.21 10.92 4.35
CA VAL A 142 15.61 10.74 4.74
C VAL A 142 16.49 10.73 3.50
N ASP A 143 17.80 10.94 3.66
CA ASP A 143 18.76 10.99 2.55
C ASP A 143 19.71 9.77 2.51
N GLY A 144 19.52 8.82 3.43
CA GLY A 144 20.34 7.61 3.58
C GLY A 144 21.66 7.83 4.32
N THR A 145 22.09 9.08 4.50
CA THR A 145 23.32 9.44 5.20
C THR A 145 23.13 9.45 6.70
N SER A 146 24.22 9.32 7.45
CA SER A 146 24.21 9.42 8.91
C SER A 146 23.80 10.80 9.44
N ALA A 147 23.60 11.81 8.57
CA ALA A 147 23.07 13.11 8.97
C ALA A 147 21.56 13.03 9.24
N THR A 148 20.81 12.24 8.46
CA THR A 148 19.34 12.16 8.54
C THR A 148 18.81 10.78 8.88
N THR A 149 19.62 9.74 8.70
CA THR A 149 19.19 8.34 8.74
C THR A 149 20.02 7.55 9.76
N ASP A 150 19.33 6.86 10.64
CA ASP A 150 19.90 5.76 11.42
C ASP A 150 19.56 4.44 10.74
N TRP A 151 20.53 3.52 10.72
CA TRP A 151 20.37 2.16 10.23
C TRP A 151 20.61 1.17 11.39
N PRO A 152 19.69 1.08 12.36
CA PRO A 152 19.78 0.13 13.47
C PRO A 152 19.42 -1.29 13.02
N THR A 153 19.75 -2.27 13.86
CA THR A 153 19.19 -3.62 13.76
C THR A 153 17.68 -3.58 13.89
N VAL A 154 16.96 -4.38 13.09
CA VAL A 154 15.52 -4.62 13.28
C VAL A 154 15.28 -6.07 13.66
N GLN A 155 14.51 -6.28 14.73
CA GLN A 155 14.11 -7.58 15.24
C GLN A 155 12.66 -7.88 14.86
N PHE A 156 12.36 -9.17 14.65
CA PHE A 156 11.00 -9.63 14.30
C PHE A 156 10.39 -10.53 15.37
N ASP A 157 11.03 -10.68 16.53
CA ASP A 157 10.49 -11.39 17.68
C ASP A 157 10.57 -10.45 18.88
N PHE A 158 9.41 -10.05 19.42
CA PHE A 158 9.35 -9.15 20.56
C PHE A 158 9.63 -9.87 21.89
N THR A 159 9.57 -11.21 21.93
CA THR A 159 9.68 -12.00 23.17
C THR A 159 10.91 -11.64 24.02
N PRO A 160 12.13 -11.45 23.45
CA PRO A 160 13.31 -11.10 24.24
C PRO A 160 13.24 -9.70 24.88
N SER A 161 12.36 -8.81 24.42
CA SER A 161 12.15 -7.49 25.05
C SER A 161 11.54 -7.59 26.44
N GLY A 162 10.82 -8.68 26.75
CA GLY A 162 10.01 -8.82 27.95
C GLY A 162 8.73 -7.95 27.97
N VAL A 163 8.45 -7.19 26.91
CA VAL A 163 7.29 -6.28 26.83
C VAL A 163 6.14 -6.92 26.06
N SER A 164 6.39 -7.58 24.93
CA SER A 164 5.36 -8.17 24.07
C SER A 164 5.79 -9.57 23.59
N THR A 165 4.82 -10.40 23.24
CA THR A 165 5.02 -11.76 22.69
C THR A 165 4.78 -11.85 21.19
N GLU A 166 4.54 -10.71 20.53
CA GLU A 166 4.28 -10.67 19.09
C GLU A 166 5.50 -11.14 18.27
N LYS A 167 5.20 -11.85 17.16
CA LYS A 167 6.22 -12.41 16.26
C LYS A 167 5.86 -12.14 14.82
N GLY A 168 6.82 -11.59 14.09
CA GLY A 168 6.70 -11.18 12.71
C GLY A 168 7.07 -12.25 11.69
N TRP A 169 7.15 -11.82 10.44
CA TRP A 169 7.40 -12.65 9.27
C TRP A 169 8.72 -12.25 8.59
N PRO A 170 9.89 -12.51 9.19
CA PRO A 170 11.17 -12.12 8.60
C PRO A 170 11.43 -12.79 7.24
N HIS A 171 10.83 -13.95 6.97
CA HIS A 171 10.97 -14.64 5.68
C HIS A 171 10.16 -14.02 4.55
N GLU A 172 9.14 -13.24 4.89
CA GLU A 172 8.34 -12.44 3.94
C GLU A 172 8.68 -10.96 4.02
N SER A 173 9.68 -10.56 4.82
CA SER A 173 10.06 -9.16 5.04
C SER A 173 11.35 -8.80 4.31
N ASP A 174 11.54 -7.52 4.01
CA ASP A 174 12.77 -6.99 3.42
C ASP A 174 13.58 -6.18 4.40
N CYS A 175 14.90 -6.18 4.24
CA CYS A 175 15.81 -5.41 5.08
C CYS A 175 16.90 -4.79 4.24
N ALA A 176 17.52 -3.78 4.82
CA ALA A 176 18.79 -3.26 4.39
C ALA A 176 19.94 -4.14 4.89
N VAL A 177 20.96 -4.32 4.04
CA VAL A 177 22.24 -4.95 4.40
C VAL A 177 23.38 -4.02 3.99
N ALA A 178 24.37 -3.86 4.85
CA ALA A 178 25.51 -2.97 4.58
C ALA A 178 26.30 -3.45 3.35
N GLN A 179 26.49 -2.58 2.38
CA GLN A 179 27.24 -2.85 1.15
C GLN A 179 27.83 -1.57 0.58
N GLY A 180 29.11 -1.60 0.17
CA GLY A 180 29.74 -0.50 -0.56
C GLY A 180 29.75 0.86 0.14
N GLY A 181 29.73 0.89 1.48
CA GLY A 181 29.65 2.12 2.26
C GLY A 181 28.23 2.67 2.47
N GLY A 182 27.22 1.98 1.96
CA GLY A 182 25.80 2.26 2.20
C GLY A 182 25.03 0.99 2.55
N PHE A 183 23.75 0.94 2.16
CA PHE A 183 22.88 -0.20 2.40
C PHE A 183 22.18 -0.60 1.10
N GLU A 184 22.01 -1.90 0.86
CA GLU A 184 21.23 -2.46 -0.24
C GLU A 184 19.98 -3.17 0.27
N LEU A 185 18.92 -3.15 -0.55
CA LEU A 185 17.66 -3.83 -0.25
C LEU A 185 17.79 -5.32 -0.54
N VAL A 186 17.49 -6.14 0.46
CA VAL A 186 17.47 -7.60 0.37
C VAL A 186 16.07 -8.12 0.67
N ARG A 187 15.55 -8.97 -0.21
CA ARG A 187 14.26 -9.66 -0.01
C ARG A 187 14.44 -10.87 0.91
N GLY A 188 13.51 -11.06 1.84
CA GLY A 188 13.48 -12.23 2.73
C GLY A 188 14.56 -12.17 3.80
N CYS A 189 14.37 -11.33 4.82
CA CYS A 189 15.31 -11.13 5.92
C CYS A 189 15.71 -12.37 6.69
N SER A 190 14.94 -13.46 6.63
CA SER A 190 15.36 -14.74 7.21
C SER A 190 16.65 -15.29 6.59
N THR A 191 16.99 -14.87 5.35
CA THR A 191 18.24 -15.21 4.67
C THR A 191 19.44 -14.41 5.17
N VAL A 192 19.21 -13.34 5.92
CA VAL A 192 20.23 -12.45 6.48
C VAL A 192 20.41 -12.75 7.97
N ALA A 193 21.65 -12.75 8.46
CA ALA A 193 21.95 -12.91 9.87
C ALA A 193 21.26 -11.82 10.72
N PRO A 194 20.64 -12.13 11.88
CA PRO A 194 19.90 -11.15 12.68
C PRO A 194 20.66 -9.84 12.98
N GLU A 195 21.95 -9.95 13.29
CA GLU A 195 22.85 -8.85 13.59
C GLU A 195 23.19 -7.98 12.37
N ALA A 196 22.84 -8.41 11.15
CA ALA A 196 23.07 -7.70 9.89
C ALA A 196 21.78 -7.15 9.26
N ARG A 197 20.59 -7.51 9.77
CA ARG A 197 19.31 -6.97 9.30
C ARG A 197 19.19 -5.51 9.70
N ARG A 198 18.96 -4.62 8.74
CA ARG A 198 18.78 -3.18 8.98
C ARG A 198 17.48 -2.69 8.41
N PHE A 199 17.04 -1.54 8.92
CA PHE A 199 15.92 -0.78 8.36
C PHE A 199 16.23 0.71 8.56
N PRO A 200 15.95 1.59 7.60
CA PRO A 200 16.22 3.01 7.75
C PRO A 200 15.17 3.65 8.67
N PHE A 201 15.63 4.34 9.71
CA PHE A 201 14.80 5.19 10.54
C PHE A 201 15.28 6.64 10.46
N PRO A 202 14.39 7.63 10.54
CA PRO A 202 14.79 9.02 10.73
C PRO A 202 15.61 9.16 12.01
N LYS A 203 16.76 9.83 11.91
CA LYS A 203 17.70 10.02 13.02
C LYS A 203 17.10 10.80 14.18
N SER A 204 16.16 11.68 13.90
CA SER A 204 15.46 12.46 14.92
C SER A 204 13.97 12.50 14.63
N ASN A 205 13.18 12.41 15.71
CA ASN A 205 11.72 12.53 15.70
C ASN A 205 11.04 11.67 14.60
N PRO A 206 11.26 10.34 14.59
CA PRO A 206 10.57 9.46 13.66
C PRO A 206 9.06 9.62 13.83
N LYS A 207 8.35 9.85 12.73
CA LYS A 207 6.90 10.00 12.73
C LYS A 207 6.26 8.64 12.41
N HIS A 208 5.31 8.24 13.23
CA HIS A 208 4.58 6.98 13.11
C HIS A 208 3.08 7.26 12.93
N GLY A 209 2.37 6.41 12.18
CA GLY A 209 0.92 6.32 12.34
C GLY A 209 0.60 5.96 13.79
N GLY A 210 -0.27 6.73 14.46
CA GLY A 210 -0.53 6.57 15.90
C GLY A 210 0.34 7.43 16.84
N GLY A 211 1.17 8.33 16.29
CA GLY A 211 1.95 9.29 17.10
C GLY A 211 3.08 8.64 17.90
N ASN A 212 3.45 9.26 19.03
CA ASN A 212 4.56 8.84 19.90
C ASN A 212 4.19 7.72 20.90
N CYS A 213 3.06 7.05 20.70
CA CYS A 213 2.68 5.91 21.52
C CYS A 213 3.67 4.75 21.27
N ASN A 214 4.38 4.29 22.31
CA ASN A 214 5.50 3.35 22.16
C ASN A 214 5.36 2.07 23.03
N ASP A 215 4.14 1.75 23.46
CA ASP A 215 3.83 0.48 24.12
C ASP A 215 3.02 -0.43 23.18
N PRO A 216 3.62 -1.52 22.65
CA PRO A 216 2.97 -2.38 21.68
C PRO A 216 1.68 -3.04 22.20
N ASN A 217 1.50 -3.18 23.51
CA ASN A 217 0.32 -3.84 24.07
C ASN A 217 -0.89 -2.91 24.21
N THR A 218 -0.68 -1.59 24.16
CA THR A 218 -1.74 -0.59 24.33
C THR A 218 -1.95 0.27 23.09
N CYS A 219 -0.89 0.54 22.33
CA CYS A 219 -0.95 1.37 21.14
C CYS A 219 -1.42 0.59 19.90
N GLY A 220 -1.09 -0.71 19.80
CA GLY A 220 -1.61 -1.59 18.76
C GLY A 220 -0.99 -1.32 17.38
N ASP A 221 -1.81 -1.19 16.35
CA ASP A 221 -1.35 -1.05 14.96
C ASP A 221 -0.59 0.27 14.74
N HIS A 222 0.62 0.17 14.22
CA HIS A 222 1.50 1.29 13.92
C HIS A 222 2.16 1.08 12.55
N HIS A 223 2.39 2.18 11.86
CA HIS A 223 3.13 2.17 10.60
C HIS A 223 4.22 3.24 10.62
N LEU A 224 5.38 2.91 10.05
CA LEU A 224 6.45 3.85 9.80
C LEU A 224 6.81 3.78 8.32
N LEU A 225 6.66 4.90 7.62
CA LEU A 225 6.88 5.04 6.19
C LEU A 225 8.09 5.95 5.97
N VAL A 226 9.06 5.50 5.18
CA VAL A 226 10.33 6.20 4.95
C VAL A 226 10.63 6.24 3.47
N LEU A 227 10.81 7.45 2.93
CA LEU A 227 11.35 7.65 1.60
C LEU A 227 12.81 8.08 1.70
N GLU A 228 13.69 7.25 1.14
CA GLU A 228 15.12 7.51 1.02
C GLU A 228 15.41 8.23 -0.30
N GLN A 229 15.59 9.54 -0.23
CA GLN A 229 15.59 10.46 -1.37
C GLN A 229 16.72 10.18 -2.37
N ASN A 230 17.96 10.03 -1.89
CA ASN A 230 19.11 9.86 -2.79
C ASN A 230 19.13 8.51 -3.52
N ALA A 231 18.48 7.49 -2.97
CA ALA A 231 18.40 6.16 -3.57
C ALA A 231 17.06 5.90 -4.27
N CYS A 232 16.09 6.81 -4.12
CA CYS A 232 14.68 6.60 -4.48
C CYS A 232 14.16 5.22 -4.06
N ARG A 233 14.33 4.92 -2.77
CA ARG A 233 13.81 3.70 -2.15
C ARG A 233 12.74 4.05 -1.13
N LEU A 234 11.64 3.32 -1.20
CA LEU A 234 10.58 3.37 -0.20
C LEU A 234 10.76 2.20 0.76
N TRP A 235 10.63 2.47 2.05
CA TRP A 235 10.71 1.50 3.13
C TRP A 235 9.51 1.68 4.05
N GLU A 236 8.78 0.61 4.33
CA GLU A 236 7.59 0.65 5.18
C GLU A 236 7.61 -0.50 6.18
N ALA A 237 7.29 -0.18 7.43
CA ALA A 237 7.20 -1.14 8.51
C ALA A 237 5.78 -1.22 9.06
N TYR A 238 5.33 -2.44 9.35
CA TYR A 238 4.14 -2.72 10.15
C TYR A 238 4.53 -3.09 11.57
N PHE A 239 3.82 -2.49 12.52
CA PHE A 239 4.02 -2.62 13.96
C PHE A 239 5.46 -2.25 14.41
N PRO A 240 6.04 -1.11 13.96
CA PRO A 240 7.36 -0.70 14.39
C PRO A 240 7.34 -0.08 15.78
N TYR A 241 8.16 -0.61 16.69
CA TYR A 241 8.33 -0.08 18.06
C TYR A 241 9.81 -0.05 18.44
N GLN A 242 10.20 0.94 19.24
CA GLN A 242 11.54 1.03 19.79
C GLN A 242 11.53 0.74 21.30
N LEU A 243 11.98 -0.45 21.69
CA LEU A 243 11.98 -0.89 23.09
C LEU A 243 13.41 -0.93 23.61
N SER A 244 13.72 -0.13 24.63
CA SER A 244 15.06 -0.03 25.23
C SER A 244 16.17 0.20 24.20
N GLY A 245 15.89 1.00 23.17
CA GLY A 245 16.84 1.33 22.08
C GLY A 245 16.88 0.33 20.92
N GLN A 246 16.27 -0.86 21.06
CA GLN A 246 16.16 -1.85 19.99
C GLN A 246 14.87 -1.66 19.20
N TRP A 247 14.99 -1.63 17.87
CA TRP A 247 13.84 -1.59 16.97
C TRP A 247 13.27 -2.98 16.71
N TYR A 248 11.95 -3.06 16.72
CA TYR A 248 11.18 -4.25 16.38
C TYR A 248 10.14 -3.91 15.33
N ALA A 249 9.78 -4.87 14.48
CA ALA A 249 8.66 -4.78 13.54
C ALA A 249 8.10 -6.18 13.28
N LEU A 250 6.82 -6.29 12.92
CA LEU A 250 6.24 -7.59 12.53
C LEU A 250 6.42 -7.87 11.04
N ALA A 251 6.41 -6.83 10.21
CA ALA A 251 6.77 -6.95 8.80
C ALA A 251 7.46 -5.68 8.32
N THR A 252 8.39 -5.82 7.39
CA THR A 252 9.03 -4.72 6.69
C THR A 252 9.02 -4.98 5.19
N ALA A 253 8.85 -3.93 4.41
CA ALA A 253 8.84 -4.02 2.96
C ALA A 253 9.62 -2.87 2.37
N GLY A 254 10.36 -3.16 1.30
CA GLY A 254 11.11 -2.16 0.54
C GLY A 254 10.72 -2.19 -0.94
N TRP A 255 10.82 -1.02 -1.57
CA TRP A 255 10.56 -0.85 -3.00
C TRP A 255 11.61 0.07 -3.62
N ASN A 256 12.10 -0.31 -4.79
CA ASN A 256 12.85 0.58 -5.66
C ASN A 256 11.83 1.38 -6.47
N LEU A 257 11.74 2.69 -6.25
CA LEU A 257 10.77 3.56 -6.92
C LEU A 257 11.06 3.75 -8.42
N ASN A 258 12.20 3.31 -8.92
CA ASN A 258 12.51 3.28 -10.35
C ASN A 258 12.10 1.96 -11.03
N SER A 259 11.43 1.05 -10.31
CA SER A 259 11.06 -0.28 -10.81
C SER A 259 9.56 -0.55 -10.65
N LEU A 260 9.00 -1.27 -11.62
CA LEU A 260 7.63 -1.80 -11.56
C LEU A 260 7.56 -3.19 -10.93
N SER A 261 8.67 -3.75 -10.41
CA SER A 261 8.66 -5.07 -9.78
C SER A 261 7.76 -5.10 -8.55
N MET A 262 6.87 -6.08 -8.49
CA MET A 262 6.05 -6.35 -7.32
C MET A 262 6.84 -7.10 -6.24
N ARG A 263 6.26 -7.17 -5.03
CA ARG A 263 6.69 -8.13 -4.01
C ARG A 263 6.36 -9.55 -4.49
N PRO A 264 7.11 -10.59 -4.05
CA PRO A 264 6.75 -11.97 -4.35
C PRO A 264 5.30 -12.28 -3.94
N ASP A 265 4.64 -13.13 -4.72
CA ASP A 265 3.27 -13.58 -4.43
C ASP A 265 3.17 -14.16 -3.01
N ARG A 266 2.09 -13.82 -2.32
CA ARG A 266 1.75 -14.22 -0.93
C ARG A 266 2.68 -13.70 0.17
N TRP A 267 3.62 -12.82 -0.13
CA TRP A 267 4.42 -12.20 0.91
C TRP A 267 3.68 -11.03 1.53
N THR A 268 3.60 -10.97 2.85
CA THR A 268 3.09 -9.80 3.57
C THR A 268 3.92 -8.54 3.29
N ALA A 269 3.38 -7.38 3.65
CA ALA A 269 4.07 -6.09 3.65
C ALA A 269 3.61 -5.27 4.87
N ALA A 270 3.93 -3.98 4.87
CA ALA A 270 3.35 -3.06 5.83
C ALA A 270 1.81 -3.08 5.73
N GLY A 271 1.25 -2.90 4.53
CA GLY A 271 -0.18 -3.06 4.26
C GLY A 271 -0.59 -4.52 4.00
N ALA A 272 -1.83 -4.87 4.33
CA ALA A 272 -2.32 -6.25 4.16
C ALA A 272 -2.35 -6.75 2.70
N ALA A 273 -2.58 -5.87 1.73
CA ALA A 273 -2.63 -6.24 0.30
C ALA A 273 -1.25 -6.46 -0.37
N ALA A 274 -0.15 -6.33 0.37
CA ALA A 274 1.24 -6.35 -0.13
C ALA A 274 1.58 -5.27 -1.17
N LEU A 275 0.78 -4.21 -1.22
CA LEU A 275 1.04 -2.99 -1.98
C LEU A 275 1.83 -1.98 -1.11
N PRO A 276 2.61 -1.07 -1.73
CA PRO A 276 3.21 0.06 -1.01
C PRO A 276 2.11 1.00 -0.51
N ILE A 277 2.22 1.54 0.70
CA ILE A 277 1.24 2.46 1.30
C ILE A 277 1.42 3.89 0.78
N THR A 278 2.65 4.41 0.79
CA THR A 278 2.95 5.83 0.50
C THR A 278 2.39 6.35 -0.83
N PRO A 279 2.44 5.60 -1.96
CA PRO A 279 1.87 6.06 -3.23
C PRO A 279 0.35 6.21 -3.21
N PHE A 280 -0.35 5.65 -2.22
CA PHE A 280 -1.80 5.69 -2.13
C PHE A 280 -2.34 6.68 -1.08
N LEU A 281 -1.46 7.46 -0.44
CA LEU A 281 -1.84 8.45 0.56
C LEU A 281 -2.29 9.75 -0.09
N ALA A 282 -3.40 10.31 0.39
CA ALA A 282 -3.71 11.72 0.13
C ALA A 282 -2.69 12.62 0.83
N LYS A 283 -2.12 13.59 0.11
CA LYS A 283 -1.10 14.51 0.62
C LYS A 283 -1.52 15.96 0.45
N VAL A 284 -1.22 16.79 1.44
CA VAL A 284 -1.62 18.21 1.50
C VAL A 284 -1.05 18.96 0.31
N GLU A 285 0.23 18.75 0.01
CA GLU A 285 0.94 19.46 -1.05
C GLU A 285 0.30 19.19 -2.42
N GLU A 286 0.04 17.92 -2.75
CA GLU A 286 -0.62 17.52 -3.99
C GLU A 286 -2.03 18.10 -4.06
N ALA A 287 -2.84 17.91 -3.00
CA ALA A 287 -4.21 18.41 -2.95
C ALA A 287 -4.30 19.94 -3.07
N SER A 288 -3.30 20.68 -2.56
CA SER A 288 -3.21 22.13 -2.65
C SER A 288 -3.05 22.63 -4.09
N THR A 289 -2.48 21.81 -4.98
CA THR A 289 -2.39 22.12 -6.42
C THR A 289 -3.73 21.98 -7.15
N GLY A 290 -4.72 21.34 -6.51
CA GLY A 290 -6.01 21.00 -7.10
C GLY A 290 -6.03 19.67 -7.86
N GLU A 291 -4.90 18.95 -7.92
CA GLU A 291 -4.78 17.68 -8.62
C GLU A 291 -4.01 16.65 -7.78
N ILE A 292 -4.54 15.43 -7.70
CA ILE A 292 -3.81 14.26 -7.22
C ILE A 292 -3.78 13.28 -8.40
N ARG A 293 -2.57 12.91 -8.85
CA ARG A 293 -2.36 12.14 -10.10
C ARG A 293 -2.12 10.64 -9.86
N HIS A 294 -2.66 10.13 -8.77
CA HIS A 294 -2.53 8.72 -8.42
C HIS A 294 -3.78 8.21 -7.71
N ALA A 295 -3.89 6.89 -7.65
CA ALA A 295 -4.93 6.21 -6.91
C ALA A 295 -4.75 6.40 -5.41
N LEU A 296 -5.84 6.30 -4.66
CA LEU A 296 -5.80 6.33 -3.21
C LEU A 296 -6.06 4.91 -2.66
N ARG A 297 -5.81 4.73 -1.37
CA ARG A 297 -6.09 3.49 -0.65
C ARG A 297 -7.48 3.58 -0.02
N VAL A 298 -8.13 2.45 0.19
CA VAL A 298 -9.35 2.36 1.02
C VAL A 298 -9.31 1.11 1.90
N THR A 299 -9.91 1.22 3.07
CA THR A 299 -10.12 0.11 4.01
C THR A 299 -11.59 -0.25 4.13
N PHE A 300 -11.82 -1.50 4.53
CA PHE A 300 -13.12 -2.03 4.90
C PHE A 300 -12.99 -2.95 6.11
N ARG A 301 -14.10 -3.17 6.82
CA ARG A 301 -14.10 -4.09 7.97
C ARG A 301 -13.87 -5.53 7.54
N ASP A 302 -13.20 -6.30 8.38
CA ASP A 302 -12.85 -7.69 8.11
C ASP A 302 -14.05 -8.55 7.68
N ALA A 303 -15.23 -8.28 8.25
CA ALA A 303 -16.46 -9.02 7.98
C ALA A 303 -16.98 -8.93 6.53
N VAL A 304 -16.53 -7.98 5.71
CA VAL A 304 -16.95 -7.85 4.30
C VAL A 304 -15.86 -8.25 3.31
N LEU A 305 -14.65 -8.55 3.79
CA LEU A 305 -13.49 -8.88 2.96
C LEU A 305 -13.40 -10.40 2.73
N SER A 306 -12.96 -10.77 1.53
CA SER A 306 -12.53 -12.14 1.25
C SER A 306 -11.06 -12.32 1.66
N ARG A 307 -10.60 -13.57 1.79
CA ARG A 307 -9.16 -13.87 1.86
C ARG A 307 -8.49 -13.89 0.48
N GLU A 308 -9.25 -13.90 -0.60
CA GLU A 308 -8.74 -13.82 -1.98
C GLU A 308 -8.21 -12.43 -2.31
N TYR A 309 -7.23 -12.37 -3.20
CA TYR A 309 -6.66 -11.13 -3.73
C TYR A 309 -6.69 -11.15 -5.25
N VAL A 310 -6.81 -9.96 -5.84
CA VAL A 310 -6.74 -9.71 -7.28
C VAL A 310 -5.66 -8.68 -7.54
N TRP A 311 -5.02 -8.76 -8.71
CA TRP A 311 -4.00 -7.80 -9.11
C TRP A 311 -4.53 -6.36 -9.03
N PRO A 312 -3.76 -5.41 -8.47
CA PRO A 312 -2.33 -5.49 -8.17
C PRO A 312 -1.98 -5.98 -6.75
N ALA A 313 -2.94 -6.39 -5.93
CA ALA A 313 -2.60 -7.04 -4.67
C ALA A 313 -1.96 -8.41 -4.93
N SER A 314 -1.02 -8.78 -4.07
CA SER A 314 -0.36 -10.11 -4.09
C SER A 314 -0.47 -10.84 -2.75
N HIS A 315 -1.23 -10.30 -1.80
CA HIS A 315 -1.46 -10.89 -0.49
C HIS A 315 -2.85 -10.48 0.05
N GLY A 316 -3.35 -11.25 1.01
CA GLY A 316 -4.59 -10.97 1.72
C GLY A 316 -4.50 -11.39 3.18
N ALA A 317 -5.17 -10.67 4.07
CA ALA A 317 -5.20 -10.93 5.50
C ALA A 317 -6.64 -11.12 6.01
N GLY A 318 -6.78 -11.36 7.31
CA GLY A 318 -8.08 -11.36 7.97
C GLY A 318 -8.91 -12.63 7.83
N GLY A 319 -10.21 -12.47 8.02
CA GLY A 319 -11.24 -13.47 7.81
C GLY A 319 -11.36 -13.92 6.35
N ASP A 320 -12.33 -14.79 6.09
CA ASP A 320 -12.67 -15.18 4.73
C ASP A 320 -14.19 -15.16 4.58
N THR A 321 -14.73 -13.99 4.25
CA THR A 321 -16.17 -13.86 3.97
C THR A 321 -16.44 -14.39 2.56
N PRO A 322 -17.28 -15.43 2.40
CA PRO A 322 -17.58 -16.00 1.09
C PRO A 322 -18.18 -14.94 0.14
N GLY A 323 -17.53 -14.75 -1.01
CA GLY A 323 -17.92 -13.72 -1.98
C GLY A 323 -17.69 -12.28 -1.51
N GLY A 324 -16.92 -12.07 -0.44
CA GLY A 324 -16.48 -10.76 0.03
C GLY A 324 -15.66 -10.00 -1.01
N ILE A 325 -15.28 -8.77 -0.65
CA ILE A 325 -14.45 -7.91 -1.51
C ILE A 325 -13.02 -8.47 -1.48
N PRO A 326 -12.41 -8.81 -2.62
CA PRO A 326 -11.03 -9.28 -2.65
C PRO A 326 -10.06 -8.11 -2.45
N TRP A 327 -8.91 -8.41 -1.87
CA TRP A 327 -7.79 -7.47 -1.76
C TRP A 327 -7.34 -6.99 -3.15
N GLY A 328 -6.96 -5.73 -3.28
CA GLY A 328 -6.57 -5.12 -4.56
C GLY A 328 -7.73 -4.77 -5.48
N ALA A 329 -8.97 -5.12 -5.15
CA ALA A 329 -10.14 -4.59 -5.86
C ALA A 329 -10.12 -3.06 -5.81
N VAL A 330 -10.58 -2.43 -6.89
CA VAL A 330 -10.56 -0.98 -7.02
C VAL A 330 -11.98 -0.41 -7.15
N LEU A 331 -12.28 0.60 -6.33
CA LEU A 331 -13.47 1.43 -6.47
C LEU A 331 -13.13 2.68 -7.29
N ARG A 332 -14.06 3.20 -8.07
CA ARG A 332 -13.98 4.56 -8.60
C ARG A 332 -15.25 5.34 -8.30
N LEU A 333 -15.12 6.64 -8.16
CA LEU A 333 -16.26 7.54 -8.09
C LEU A 333 -16.93 7.59 -9.47
N ARG A 334 -18.24 7.34 -9.53
CA ARG A 334 -18.98 7.26 -10.79
C ARG A 334 -18.82 8.52 -11.63
N ALA A 335 -18.78 8.33 -12.95
CA ALA A 335 -18.63 9.42 -13.91
C ALA A 335 -19.72 10.50 -13.77
N ASP A 336 -20.95 10.10 -13.43
CA ASP A 336 -22.12 10.97 -13.28
C ASP A 336 -22.22 11.69 -11.93
N PHE A 337 -21.36 11.36 -10.95
CA PHE A 337 -21.27 12.15 -9.72
C PHE A 337 -20.73 13.55 -10.03
N VAL A 338 -21.55 14.58 -9.80
CA VAL A 338 -21.15 15.97 -9.98
C VAL A 338 -20.40 16.46 -8.74
N ILE A 339 -19.09 16.68 -8.88
CA ILE A 339 -18.28 17.29 -7.82
C ILE A 339 -18.72 18.75 -7.68
N PRO A 340 -19.26 19.18 -6.51
CA PRO A 340 -19.77 20.54 -6.36
C PRO A 340 -18.71 21.61 -6.60
N SER A 341 -19.06 22.61 -7.40
CA SER A 341 -18.17 23.75 -7.70
C SER A 341 -17.86 24.59 -6.45
N THR A 342 -18.65 24.48 -5.39
CA THR A 342 -18.47 25.17 -4.11
C THR A 342 -17.50 24.48 -3.16
N TRP A 343 -17.11 23.23 -3.42
CA TRP A 343 -16.17 22.51 -2.56
C TRP A 343 -14.78 23.15 -2.52
N SER A 344 -14.08 22.91 -1.42
CA SER A 344 -12.66 23.24 -1.28
C SER A 344 -11.82 22.63 -2.40
N THR A 345 -10.67 23.24 -2.68
CA THR A 345 -9.69 22.71 -3.64
C THR A 345 -9.27 21.29 -3.27
N HIS A 346 -9.07 21.02 -1.98
CA HIS A 346 -8.61 19.71 -1.50
C HIS A 346 -9.67 18.62 -1.71
N ALA A 347 -10.93 18.89 -1.37
CA ALA A 347 -12.00 17.92 -1.59
C ALA A 347 -12.22 17.64 -3.08
N LYS A 348 -12.11 18.66 -3.94
CA LYS A 348 -12.17 18.50 -5.40
C LYS A 348 -11.02 17.63 -5.92
N ALA A 349 -9.80 17.86 -5.46
CA ALA A 349 -8.63 17.08 -5.86
C ALA A 349 -8.81 15.60 -5.50
N ILE A 350 -9.23 15.30 -4.28
CA ILE A 350 -9.46 13.93 -3.79
C ILE A 350 -10.61 13.25 -4.54
N ALA A 351 -11.75 13.91 -4.70
CA ALA A 351 -12.88 13.35 -5.44
C ALA A 351 -12.56 13.13 -6.92
N THR A 352 -11.75 14.01 -7.52
CA THR A 352 -11.24 13.85 -8.89
C THR A 352 -10.30 12.66 -8.98
N ALA A 353 -9.39 12.46 -8.03
CA ALA A 353 -8.51 11.29 -7.99
C ALA A 353 -9.30 9.99 -7.79
N ALA A 354 -10.29 9.98 -6.90
CA ALA A 354 -11.19 8.85 -6.71
C ALA A 354 -11.97 8.50 -8.00
N LYS A 355 -12.28 9.50 -8.84
CA LYS A 355 -12.90 9.29 -10.16
C LYS A 355 -11.89 8.75 -11.17
N GLN A 356 -10.73 9.40 -11.27
CA GLN A 356 -9.73 9.17 -12.32
C GLN A 356 -8.86 7.94 -12.09
N TYR A 357 -8.38 7.71 -10.87
CA TYR A 357 -7.40 6.66 -10.55
C TYR A 357 -7.96 5.59 -9.61
N GLY A 358 -9.02 5.92 -8.87
CA GLY A 358 -9.74 4.99 -8.00
C GLY A 358 -9.14 4.84 -6.60
N LEU A 359 -9.77 3.96 -5.82
CA LEU A 359 -9.45 3.62 -4.45
C LEU A 359 -9.20 2.11 -4.35
N TYR A 360 -8.00 1.69 -3.97
CA TYR A 360 -7.62 0.27 -3.90
C TYR A 360 -7.83 -0.29 -2.51
N VAL A 361 -8.51 -1.43 -2.42
CA VAL A 361 -8.73 -2.19 -1.18
C VAL A 361 -7.38 -2.72 -0.70
N HIS A 362 -6.87 -2.14 0.37
CA HIS A 362 -5.46 -2.30 0.74
C HIS A 362 -5.24 -2.81 2.17
N ASP A 363 -6.18 -2.55 3.08
CA ASP A 363 -6.11 -3.03 4.46
C ASP A 363 -7.47 -3.26 5.13
N ILE A 364 -7.44 -3.96 6.26
CA ILE A 364 -8.57 -4.05 7.19
C ILE A 364 -8.65 -2.73 7.95
N GLY A 365 -9.86 -2.22 8.13
CA GLY A 365 -10.12 -1.03 8.91
C GLY A 365 -11.61 -0.76 9.01
N GLU A 366 -12.00 0.49 9.22
CA GLU A 366 -13.39 0.89 9.15
C GLU A 366 -13.88 1.04 7.71
N ASP A 367 -15.18 0.91 7.49
CA ASP A 367 -15.74 0.92 6.14
C ASP A 367 -15.59 2.28 5.44
N PHE A 368 -14.98 2.25 4.25
CA PHE A 368 -14.82 3.40 3.36
C PHE A 368 -13.93 4.52 3.92
N TYR A 369 -12.92 4.13 4.68
CA TYR A 369 -11.86 5.01 5.16
C TYR A 369 -10.70 5.06 4.15
N VAL A 370 -10.32 6.25 3.73
CA VAL A 370 -9.22 6.53 2.82
C VAL A 370 -8.10 7.18 3.63
N PRO A 371 -6.85 6.70 3.62
CA PRO A 371 -5.77 7.29 4.38
C PRO A 371 -5.05 8.43 3.65
N GLY A 372 -4.42 9.27 4.45
CA GLY A 372 -3.65 10.41 4.03
C GLY A 372 -2.64 10.81 5.10
N GLU A 373 -1.83 11.80 4.82
CA GLU A 373 -0.88 12.32 5.81
C GLU A 373 -1.57 13.30 6.79
N PRO A 374 -1.14 13.31 8.07
CA PRO A 374 -1.50 14.41 8.98
C PRO A 374 -0.91 15.73 8.46
N GLY A 375 -1.67 16.83 8.57
CA GLY A 375 -1.14 18.14 8.16
C GLY A 375 -2.04 19.34 8.40
N ALA A 376 -1.50 20.41 8.98
CA ALA A 376 -2.25 21.62 9.33
C ALA A 376 -2.81 22.36 8.10
N GLY A 377 -2.17 22.16 6.94
CA GLY A 377 -2.54 22.76 5.67
C GLY A 377 -3.84 22.23 5.06
N TRP A 378 -4.37 21.10 5.51
CA TRP A 378 -5.68 20.59 5.05
C TRP A 378 -6.81 21.60 5.33
N ASP A 379 -7.63 21.94 4.32
CA ASP A 379 -8.84 22.77 4.47
C ASP A 379 -9.87 22.06 5.38
N SER A 380 -10.22 22.65 6.52
CA SER A 380 -11.13 22.01 7.48
C SER A 380 -12.50 21.62 6.92
N ARG A 381 -12.96 22.23 5.82
CA ARG A 381 -14.24 21.88 5.19
C ARG A 381 -14.18 20.53 4.48
N LEU A 382 -12.99 20.09 4.07
CA LEU A 382 -12.80 18.90 3.23
C LEU A 382 -13.43 17.65 3.84
N PHE A 383 -13.35 17.49 5.17
CA PHE A 383 -13.85 16.31 5.87
C PHE A 383 -15.37 16.19 5.75
N GLY A 384 -16.09 17.31 5.92
CA GLY A 384 -17.53 17.39 5.73
C GLY A 384 -17.92 17.19 4.27
N GLU A 385 -17.20 17.83 3.36
CA GLU A 385 -17.42 17.73 1.90
C GLU A 385 -17.27 16.28 1.40
N LEU A 386 -16.16 15.62 1.70
CA LEU A 386 -15.94 14.23 1.32
C LEU A 386 -16.98 13.30 1.96
N SER A 387 -17.34 13.51 3.23
CA SER A 387 -18.36 12.69 3.91
C SER A 387 -19.75 12.73 3.29
N SER A 388 -20.02 13.68 2.39
CA SER A 388 -21.26 13.75 1.63
C SER A 388 -21.30 12.80 0.43
N ILE A 389 -20.19 12.11 0.11
CA ILE A 389 -20.14 11.06 -0.91
C ILE A 389 -20.51 9.72 -0.25
N PRO A 390 -21.72 9.17 -0.48
CA PRO A 390 -22.04 7.82 -0.01
C PRO A 390 -21.41 6.78 -0.94
N LEU A 391 -21.17 5.58 -0.42
CA LEU A 391 -20.58 4.47 -1.16
C LEU A 391 -21.39 4.07 -2.40
N SER A 392 -22.70 4.35 -2.43
CA SER A 392 -23.56 4.19 -3.63
C SER A 392 -23.19 5.08 -4.82
N GLN A 393 -22.36 6.10 -4.63
CA GLN A 393 -21.77 6.89 -5.72
C GLN A 393 -20.47 6.29 -6.25
N MET A 394 -19.97 5.22 -5.62
CA MET A 394 -18.82 4.47 -6.08
C MET A 394 -19.27 3.27 -6.92
N GLU A 395 -18.34 2.72 -7.67
CA GLU A 395 -18.49 1.43 -8.33
C GLU A 395 -17.14 0.70 -8.34
N PHE A 396 -17.17 -0.62 -8.14
CA PHE A 396 -15.99 -1.44 -8.36
C PHE A 396 -15.75 -1.60 -9.86
N VAL A 397 -14.48 -1.65 -10.26
CA VAL A 397 -14.05 -1.63 -11.66
C VAL A 397 -13.39 -2.96 -12.04
N ASP A 398 -13.67 -3.46 -13.24
CA ASP A 398 -12.94 -4.60 -13.83
C ASP A 398 -11.66 -4.10 -14.51
N LEU A 399 -10.51 -4.55 -13.99
CA LEU A 399 -9.18 -4.27 -14.55
C LEU A 399 -8.78 -5.22 -15.69
N GLY A 400 -9.72 -6.00 -16.21
CA GLY A 400 -9.53 -6.99 -17.28
C GLY A 400 -8.88 -6.46 -18.55
N ALA A 401 -9.04 -5.16 -18.87
CA ALA A 401 -8.34 -4.53 -19.99
C ALA A 401 -6.81 -4.47 -19.83
N ILE A 402 -6.32 -4.66 -18.60
CA ILE A 402 -4.89 -4.76 -18.30
C ILE A 402 -4.52 -6.24 -18.12
N THR A 403 -5.21 -6.95 -17.23
CA THR A 403 -4.83 -8.31 -16.83
C THR A 403 -5.01 -9.37 -17.93
N ARG A 404 -5.77 -9.04 -18.98
CA ARG A 404 -5.95 -9.91 -20.16
C ARG A 404 -5.11 -9.45 -21.37
N ASP A 405 -4.33 -8.38 -21.25
CA ASP A 405 -3.38 -7.98 -22.30
C ASP A 405 -2.25 -9.02 -22.40
N PRO A 406 -1.82 -9.44 -23.61
CA PRO A 406 -0.74 -10.42 -23.77
C PRO A 406 0.60 -10.02 -23.14
N ARG A 407 0.82 -8.73 -22.87
CA ARG A 407 2.04 -8.19 -22.23
C ARG A 407 1.94 -8.13 -20.71
N PHE A 408 0.79 -8.48 -20.15
CA PHE A 408 0.57 -8.50 -18.71
C PHE A 408 1.54 -9.44 -18.00
N SER A 409 2.05 -9.00 -16.86
CA SER A 409 2.82 -9.81 -15.93
C SER A 409 2.27 -9.57 -14.52
N ALA A 410 1.89 -10.65 -13.84
CA ALA A 410 1.39 -10.59 -12.47
C ALA A 410 2.47 -10.15 -11.46
N ASP A 411 3.74 -10.21 -11.84
CA ASP A 411 4.89 -9.80 -11.02
C ASP A 411 5.30 -8.33 -11.28
N SER A 412 4.51 -7.61 -12.08
CA SER A 412 4.76 -6.21 -12.44
C SER A 412 3.55 -5.32 -12.14
N MET A 413 3.83 -4.11 -11.68
CA MET A 413 2.85 -3.03 -11.50
C MET A 413 2.52 -2.32 -12.82
N ALA A 414 3.09 -2.74 -13.95
CA ALA A 414 2.83 -2.13 -15.26
C ALA A 414 1.36 -2.27 -15.68
N ALA A 415 0.73 -1.14 -16.01
CA ALA A 415 -0.66 -1.07 -16.50
C ALA A 415 -0.77 -0.63 -17.97
N ARG A 416 0.35 -0.27 -18.58
CA ARG A 416 0.47 0.08 -19.99
C ARG A 416 1.88 -0.24 -20.47
N TRP A 417 2.02 -0.48 -21.77
CA TRP A 417 3.27 -0.85 -22.42
C TRP A 417 3.47 0.02 -23.65
N ARG A 418 4.70 0.52 -23.84
CA ARG A 418 5.09 1.36 -24.98
C ARG A 418 5.29 0.54 -26.25
#